data_AF-A0A942SQN8-F1
#
_entry.id   AF-A0A942SQN8-F1
#
_cell.length_a   1.000
_cell.length_b   1.000
_cell.length_c   1.000
_cell.angle_alpha   90.00
_cell.angle_beta   90.00
_cell.angle_gamma   90.00
#
_symmetry.space_group_name_H-M   'P 1'
#
loop_
_entity.id
_entity.type
_entity.pdbx_description
1 polymer ?
#
loop_
_entity_poly.entity_id
_entity_poly.type
_entity_poly.pdbx_seq_one_letter_code
_entity_poly.pdbx_strand_id
1 'polypeptide(L)'
;MKEEKFTDAQWCQIELGKQHGLEEKQLALYANPAFNEEQMEQIRWGLEQGFPMEKLKLLAVPHFNVEQIRAILWAIEAGLSENKLLEIANPSLSAEEMVRRF
;
A
#
# COMPACT_ATOMS: atom_id res chain seq x y z
N MET A 1 -0.12 -27.84 4.95
CA MET A 1 -0.61 -26.46 4.80
C MET A 1 0.25 -25.61 5.72
N LYS A 2 1.14 -24.76 5.21
CA LYS A 2 1.81 -23.79 6.09
C LYS A 2 0.75 -22.75 6.42
N GLU A 3 0.29 -22.73 7.65
CA GLU A 3 -0.34 -21.54 8.21
C GLU A 3 0.74 -20.44 8.10
N GLU A 4 0.59 -19.53 7.14
CA GLU A 4 1.52 -18.41 7.01
C GLU A 4 1.28 -17.48 8.18
N LYS A 5 2.13 -17.62 9.20
CA LYS A 5 2.09 -16.82 10.41
C LYS A 5 2.76 -15.48 10.11
N PHE A 6 2.11 -14.39 10.49
CA PHE A 6 2.73 -13.07 10.49
C PHE A 6 4.02 -13.08 11.32
N THR A 7 5.05 -12.41 10.83
CA THR A 7 6.26 -12.07 11.58
C THR A 7 5.94 -11.02 12.63
N ASP A 8 6.81 -10.87 13.62
CA ASP A 8 6.68 -9.82 14.64
C ASP A 8 6.64 -8.42 14.00
N ALA A 9 7.37 -8.21 12.90
CA ALA A 9 7.36 -6.96 12.14
C ALA A 9 6.00 -6.70 11.47
N GLN A 10 5.39 -7.72 10.86
CA GLN A 10 4.05 -7.60 10.27
C GLN A 10 2.97 -7.35 11.34
N TRP A 11 3.08 -8.03 12.50
CA TRP A 11 2.20 -7.77 13.65
C TRP A 11 2.32 -6.34 14.17
N CYS A 12 3.55 -5.80 14.24
CA CYS A 12 3.78 -4.42 14.62
C CYS A 12 2.99 -3.46 13.72
N GLN A 13 2.98 -3.67 12.40
CA GLN A 13 2.21 -2.83 11.47
C GLN A 13 0.69 -2.93 11.68
N ILE A 14 0.17 -4.11 12.00
CA ILE A 14 -1.26 -4.29 12.29
C ILE A 14 -1.64 -3.56 13.60
N GLU A 15 -0.82 -3.70 14.64
CA GLU A 15 -1.05 -3.06 15.93
C GLU A 15 -0.91 -1.53 15.85
N LEU A 16 0.06 -1.03 15.10
CA LEU A 16 0.19 0.41 14.82
C LEU A 16 -1.07 0.94 14.14
N GLY A 17 -1.57 0.27 13.10
CA GLY A 17 -2.81 0.70 12.45
C GLY A 17 -3.99 0.81 13.41
N LYS A 18 -4.15 -0.15 14.34
CA LYS A 18 -5.18 -0.09 15.38
C LYS A 18 -4.98 1.11 16.31
N GLN A 19 -3.75 1.39 16.74
CA GLN A 19 -3.41 2.53 17.59
C GLN A 19 -3.69 3.87 16.91
N HIS A 20 -3.49 3.93 15.59
CA HIS A 20 -3.84 5.08 14.75
C HIS A 20 -5.34 5.18 14.45
N GLY A 21 -6.18 4.30 15.00
CA GLY A 21 -7.63 4.34 14.87
C GLY A 21 -8.15 3.79 13.54
N LEU A 22 -7.35 3.01 12.81
CA LEU A 22 -7.83 2.34 11.60
C LEU A 22 -8.88 1.29 11.95
N GLU A 23 -9.98 1.30 11.20
CA GLU A 23 -11.05 0.32 11.32
C GLU A 23 -10.59 -1.07 10.83
N GLU A 24 -11.27 -2.12 11.27
CA GLU A 24 -10.98 -3.49 10.87
C GLU A 24 -10.95 -3.68 9.34
N LYS A 25 -11.87 -3.01 8.62
CA LYS A 25 -11.91 -3.01 7.14
C LYS A 25 -10.66 -2.40 6.50
N GLN A 26 -10.02 -1.43 7.17
CA GLN A 26 -8.81 -0.77 6.71
C GLN A 26 -7.58 -1.64 7.01
N LEU A 27 -7.53 -2.25 8.20
CA LEU A 27 -6.49 -3.20 8.58
C LEU A 27 -6.47 -4.40 7.63
N ALA A 28 -7.64 -4.92 7.23
CA ALA A 28 -7.77 -6.03 6.31
C ALA A 28 -7.18 -5.78 4.90
N LEU A 29 -6.95 -4.51 4.51
CA LEU A 29 -6.32 -4.20 3.23
C LEU A 29 -4.84 -4.61 3.19
N TYR A 30 -4.14 -4.49 4.30
CA TYR A 30 -2.69 -4.73 4.35
C TYR A 30 -2.30 -5.87 5.28
N ALA A 31 -3.18 -6.34 6.16
CA ALA A 31 -2.99 -7.51 7.02
C ALA A 31 -2.97 -8.81 6.19
N ASN A 32 -1.94 -8.99 5.37
CA ASN A 32 -1.73 -10.14 4.50
C ASN A 32 -0.31 -10.70 4.74
N PRO A 33 -0.16 -11.98 5.14
CA PRO A 33 1.16 -12.56 5.41
C PRO A 33 2.05 -12.65 4.16
N ALA A 34 1.47 -12.55 2.96
CA ALA A 34 2.20 -12.48 1.69
C ALA A 34 2.87 -11.12 1.43
N PHE A 35 2.54 -10.08 2.21
CA PHE A 35 3.22 -8.78 2.13
C PHE A 35 4.37 -8.72 3.11
N ASN A 36 5.48 -8.10 2.74
CA ASN A 36 6.50 -7.77 3.73
C ASN A 36 6.04 -6.58 4.61
N GLU A 37 6.71 -6.39 5.73
CA GLU A 37 6.44 -5.32 6.68
C GLU A 37 6.51 -3.92 6.04
N GLU A 38 7.38 -3.72 5.05
CA GLU A 38 7.53 -2.45 4.34
C GLU A 38 6.30 -2.13 3.46
N GLN A 39 5.79 -3.13 2.73
CA GLN A 39 4.54 -3.00 1.95
C GLN A 39 3.36 -2.69 2.87
N MET A 40 3.29 -3.37 4.02
CA MET A 40 2.28 -3.12 5.04
C MET A 40 2.36 -1.70 5.60
N GLU A 41 3.57 -1.22 5.88
CA GLU A 41 3.83 0.13 6.36
C GLU A 41 3.35 1.19 5.35
N GLN A 42 3.66 1.03 4.06
CA GLN A 42 3.25 1.99 3.03
C GLN A 42 1.72 2.09 2.90
N ILE A 43 1.03 0.95 2.90
CA ILE A 43 -0.44 0.94 2.82
C ILE A 43 -1.05 1.52 4.11
N ARG A 44 -0.51 1.18 5.29
CA ARG A 44 -0.89 1.77 6.58
C ARG A 44 -0.74 3.29 6.55
N TRP A 45 0.42 3.79 6.12
CA TRP A 45 0.67 5.22 6.02
C TRP A 45 -0.35 5.92 5.11
N GLY A 46 -0.65 5.34 3.94
CA GLY A 46 -1.68 5.88 3.06
C GLY A 46 -3.07 5.95 3.72
N LEU A 47 -3.43 4.95 4.52
CA LEU A 47 -4.68 4.95 5.30
C LEU A 47 -4.67 6.03 6.39
N GLU A 48 -3.54 6.23 7.07
CA GLU A 48 -3.34 7.25 8.10
C GLU A 48 -3.39 8.68 7.53
N GLN A 49 -2.91 8.89 6.29
CA GLN A 49 -3.07 10.17 5.58
C GLN A 49 -4.51 10.42 5.10
N GLY A 50 -5.42 9.46 5.27
CA GLY A 50 -6.81 9.57 4.82
C GLY A 50 -6.99 9.35 3.31
N PHE A 51 -6.07 8.63 2.66
CA PHE A 51 -6.24 8.31 1.25
C PHE A 51 -7.44 7.38 1.02
N PRO A 52 -8.13 7.50 -0.12
CA PRO A 52 -9.29 6.66 -0.41
C PRO A 52 -8.93 5.18 -0.42
N MET A 53 -9.66 4.37 0.34
CA MET A 53 -9.47 2.91 0.39
C MET A 53 -9.51 2.27 -1.00
N GLU A 54 -10.35 2.76 -1.92
CA GLU A 54 -10.45 2.24 -3.28
C GLU A 54 -9.12 2.37 -4.05
N LYS A 55 -8.36 3.45 -3.82
CA LYS A 55 -7.04 3.63 -4.42
C LYS A 55 -6.00 2.71 -3.77
N LEU A 56 -6.06 2.54 -2.46
CA LEU A 56 -5.13 1.68 -1.72
C LEU A 56 -5.36 0.19 -1.94
N LYS A 57 -6.60 -0.24 -2.25
CA LYS A 57 -6.91 -1.61 -2.69
C LYS A 57 -6.12 -2.01 -3.92
N LEU A 58 -5.86 -1.07 -4.84
CA LEU A 58 -5.05 -1.34 -6.03
C LEU A 58 -3.59 -1.66 -5.68
N LEU A 59 -3.10 -1.14 -4.54
CA LEU A 59 -1.75 -1.36 -4.03
C LEU A 59 -1.65 -2.65 -3.20
N ALA A 60 -2.78 -3.09 -2.64
CA ALA A 60 -2.92 -4.33 -1.89
C ALA A 60 -2.89 -5.59 -2.79
N VAL A 61 -2.02 -5.59 -3.80
CA VAL A 61 -1.67 -6.77 -4.61
C VAL A 61 -0.18 -7.06 -4.45
N PRO A 62 0.22 -8.31 -4.19
CA PRO A 62 1.62 -8.67 -3.87
C PRO A 62 2.60 -8.51 -5.05
N HIS A 63 2.11 -8.03 -6.21
CA HIS A 63 2.91 -7.86 -7.42
C HIS A 63 3.65 -6.52 -7.46
N PHE A 64 3.26 -5.54 -6.62
CA PHE A 64 3.97 -4.27 -6.52
C PHE A 64 5.09 -4.35 -5.49
N ASN A 65 6.28 -3.88 -5.86
CA ASN A 65 7.35 -3.66 -4.91
C ASN A 65 7.13 -2.37 -4.10
N VAL A 66 7.88 -2.23 -3.00
CA VAL A 66 7.76 -1.07 -2.08
C VAL A 66 7.97 0.26 -2.81
N GLU A 67 8.90 0.29 -3.77
CA GLU A 67 9.21 1.48 -4.56
C GLU A 67 8.05 1.92 -5.47
N GLN A 68 7.38 0.96 -6.12
CA GLN A 68 6.19 1.21 -6.94
C GLN A 68 5.02 1.70 -6.07
N ILE A 69 4.78 1.06 -4.91
CA ILE A 69 3.76 1.51 -3.96
C ILE A 69 4.03 2.95 -3.53
N ARG A 70 5.28 3.26 -3.17
CA ARG A 70 5.69 4.62 -2.77
C ARG A 70 5.47 5.64 -3.89
N ALA A 71 5.83 5.31 -5.13
CA ALA A 71 5.60 6.19 -6.27
C ALA A 71 4.10 6.48 -6.48
N ILE A 72 3.25 5.46 -6.34
CA ILE A 72 1.79 5.63 -6.48
C ILE A 72 1.22 6.43 -5.29
N LEU A 73 1.69 6.21 -4.07
CA LEU A 73 1.28 7.00 -2.90
C LEU A 73 1.64 8.48 -3.06
N TRP A 74 2.84 8.77 -3.56
CA TRP A 74 3.26 10.14 -3.85
C TRP A 74 2.40 10.77 -4.95
N ALA A 75 2.01 9.99 -5.96
CA ALA A 75 1.07 10.44 -6.99
C ALA A 75 -0.32 10.78 -6.43
N ILE A 76 -0.81 10.00 -5.46
CA ILE A 76 -2.08 10.26 -4.75
C ILE A 76 -1.96 11.56 -3.93
N GLU A 77 -0.84 11.73 -3.21
CA GLU A 77 -0.55 12.92 -2.42
C GLU A 77 -0.46 14.19 -3.28
N ALA A 78 0.16 14.09 -4.46
CA ALA A 78 0.24 15.17 -5.43
C ALA A 78 -1.13 15.57 -6.04
N GLY A 79 -2.20 14.85 -5.72
CA GLY A 79 -3.55 15.15 -6.19
C GLY A 79 -3.78 14.75 -7.65
N LEU A 80 -3.02 13.79 -8.18
CA LEU A 80 -3.20 13.34 -9.56
C LEU A 80 -4.57 12.69 -9.78
N SER A 81 -5.11 12.90 -10.99
CA SER A 81 -6.40 12.34 -11.41
C SER A 81 -6.37 10.81 -11.43
N GLU A 82 -7.52 10.18 -11.20
CA GLU A 82 -7.67 8.72 -11.17
C GLU A 82 -7.16 8.03 -12.44
N ASN A 83 -7.43 8.61 -13.62
CA ASN A 83 -6.90 8.11 -14.89
C ASN A 83 -5.38 8.03 -14.90
N LYS A 84 -4.70 9.03 -14.32
CA LYS A 84 -3.24 9.05 -14.24
C LYS A 84 -2.73 8.01 -13.26
N LEU A 85 -3.44 7.81 -12.14
CA LEU A 85 -3.13 6.76 -11.18
C LEU A 85 -3.24 5.36 -11.80
N LEU A 86 -4.25 5.12 -12.65
CA LEU A 86 -4.41 3.86 -13.37
C LEU A 86 -3.31 3.62 -14.42
N GLU A 87 -2.85 4.68 -15.08
CA GLU A 87 -1.71 4.59 -16.02
C GLU A 87 -0.40 4.21 -15.32
N ILE A 88 -0.15 4.75 -14.12
CA ILE A 88 1.07 4.47 -13.36
C ILE A 88 0.97 3.18 -12.55
N ALA A 89 -0.23 2.73 -12.16
CA ALA A 89 -0.46 1.48 -11.45
C ALA A 89 -0.32 0.27 -12.40
N ASN A 90 0.71 0.27 -13.22
CA ASN A 90 1.11 -0.81 -14.10
C ASN A 90 2.28 -1.57 -13.44
N PRO A 91 2.09 -2.83 -13.01
CA PRO A 91 3.15 -3.63 -12.39
C PRO A 91 4.39 -3.82 -13.27
N SER A 92 4.26 -3.64 -14.60
CA SER A 92 5.37 -3.75 -15.55
C SER A 92 6.26 -2.51 -15.62
N LEU A 93 5.84 -1.37 -15.05
CA LEU A 93 6.67 -0.15 -15.01
C LEU A 93 7.57 -0.18 -13.78
N SER A 94 8.81 0.29 -13.92
CA SER A 94 9.66 0.57 -12.75
C SER A 94 9.17 1.83 -12.01
N ALA A 95 9.50 1.97 -10.73
CA ALA A 95 9.19 3.17 -9.96
C ALA A 95 9.77 4.44 -10.60
N GLU A 96 10.94 4.34 -11.24
CA GLU A 96 11.56 5.45 -11.97
C GLU A 96 10.73 5.87 -13.20
N GLU A 97 10.23 4.90 -13.97
CA GLU A 97 9.38 5.18 -15.13
C GLU A 97 8.02 5.75 -14.72
N MET A 98 7.49 5.38 -13.56
CA MET A 98 6.30 5.99 -12.97
C MET A 98 6.59 7.46 -12.61
N VAL A 99 7.73 7.72 -11.96
CA VAL A 99 8.15 9.07 -11.53
C VAL A 99 8.34 10.03 -12.69
N ARG A 100 8.93 9.56 -13.80
CA ARG A 100 9.12 10.38 -15.01
C ARG A 100 7.83 10.80 -15.70
N ARG A 101 6.68 10.24 -15.29
CA ARG A 101 5.36 10.54 -15.87
C ARG A 101 4.53 11.49 -15.01
N PHE A 102 5.12 12.02 -13.93
CA PHE A 102 4.54 13.06 -13.08
C PHE A 102 4.79 14.46 -13.63
#